data_AF-A0A7Y9XH76-F1
#
_entry.id   AF-A0A7Y9XH76-F1
#
_cell.length_a   1.000
_cell.length_b   1.000
_cell.length_c   1.000
_cell.angle_alpha   90.00
_cell.angle_beta   90.00
_cell.angle_gamma   90.00
#
_symmetry.space_group_name_H-M   'P 1'
#
loop_
_entity.id
_entity.type
_entity.pdbx_description
1 polymer ?
#
loop_
_entity_poly.entity_id
_entity_poly.type
_entity_poly.pdbx_seq_one_letter_code
_entity_poly.pdbx_strand_id
1 'polypeptide(L)'
;MAEERVLGGRYRLLSQLGRGGMGEVWRAVDELLDRSVAVKLIRAGRAGSEEVAARFRREARLTARLAGHPNVVILHDFGYDGAHGGSGPVYAVMELVAGRSLTAVLRESGPMPVPRAADLVSQAASGLGGAHAAGIVHRDVKPGNLMVVEEGSGGGTVKVLDFGIAALTAATQSRRITRTDQVIGTPLYMSPEQVRGERVGRAGDLYSLGAILYQLLTGQPPFASQDSLAVLHRHLVEAPRPAAQLRPEVPEPLSELVGSMLAKRAQERPATAEEVRDRLAPFLASGPIRPSRPRSEPRTGAPAPVPPTRPYTRVATTRPETAGPEDPGRLLALVDGARATADAGQFAAAARELRGLLPRLRSTFGTEHPDTLRARRREAYLTGKSGEHRRAVERLDALLADLARLHGARHPEALAVRHYLATNAGRAGDHALAARVHGDLVPDLVALHGPDAERVLTTRLYLAFEVGEAGGPERAVELLEELVPDLTRVLGEDDPSTLRARHYLAAYLGHSDRPAEAARRYHALLAHHTRVHGAQSAEAERIRAHLRQWQDRARG
;
A
#
# COMPACT_ATOMS: atom_id res chain seq x y z
N MET A 1 -23.84 3.46 31.06
CA MET A 1 -23.51 2.11 30.55
C MET A 1 -23.46 2.21 29.03
N ALA A 2 -22.59 1.49 28.33
CA ALA A 2 -22.62 1.48 26.87
C ALA A 2 -23.85 0.69 26.39
N GLU A 3 -24.59 1.21 25.41
CA GLU A 3 -25.75 0.52 24.85
C GLU A 3 -25.31 -0.80 24.18
N GLU A 4 -25.96 -1.90 24.51
CA GLU A 4 -25.72 -3.19 23.86
C GLU A 4 -26.21 -3.14 22.41
N ARG A 5 -25.27 -3.04 21.47
CA ARG A 5 -25.60 -2.99 20.05
C ARG A 5 -25.87 -4.39 19.50
N VAL A 6 -27.13 -4.65 19.15
CA VAL A 6 -27.57 -5.87 18.46
C VAL A 6 -27.80 -5.59 16.98
N LEU A 7 -27.15 -6.36 16.11
CA LEU A 7 -27.27 -6.21 14.65
C LEU A 7 -28.24 -7.23 14.08
N GLY A 8 -29.11 -6.77 13.16
CA GLY A 8 -30.12 -7.61 12.52
C GLY A 8 -31.09 -8.30 13.49
N GLY A 9 -31.22 -7.79 14.73
CA GLY A 9 -32.00 -8.42 15.79
C GLY A 9 -31.47 -9.79 16.27
N ARG A 10 -30.20 -10.12 15.98
CA ARG A 10 -29.64 -11.47 16.20
C ARG A 10 -28.19 -11.49 16.69
N TYR A 11 -27.38 -10.51 16.31
CA TYR A 11 -25.94 -10.52 16.56
C TYR A 11 -25.55 -9.44 17.58
N ARG A 12 -25.50 -9.81 18.87
CA ARG A 12 -25.12 -8.89 19.95
C ARG A 12 -23.61 -8.73 20.03
N LEU A 13 -23.12 -7.51 19.81
CA LEU A 13 -21.69 -7.20 19.88
C LEU A 13 -21.22 -7.18 21.33
N LEU A 14 -20.12 -7.87 21.63
CA LEU A 14 -19.53 -7.95 22.96
C LEU A 14 -18.28 -7.07 23.10
N SER A 15 -17.25 -7.33 22.30
CA SER A 15 -15.95 -6.66 22.42
C SER A 15 -15.27 -6.48 21.07
N GLN A 16 -14.57 -5.36 20.89
CA GLN A 16 -13.86 -5.09 19.65
C GLN A 16 -12.60 -5.96 19.57
N LEU A 17 -12.47 -6.75 18.50
CA LEU A 17 -11.29 -7.57 18.19
C LEU A 17 -10.24 -6.78 17.39
N GLY A 18 -10.68 -5.79 16.60
CA GLY A 18 -9.78 -4.94 15.83
C GLY A 18 -10.47 -3.81 15.08
N ARG A 19 -9.66 -2.87 14.59
CA ARG A 19 -10.09 -1.74 13.76
C ARG A 19 -9.07 -1.50 12.66
N GLY A 20 -9.56 -1.33 11.43
CA GLY A 20 -8.74 -1.09 10.25
C GLY A 20 -9.35 -0.07 9.31
N GLY A 21 -8.68 0.22 8.19
CA GLY A 21 -9.09 1.26 7.24
C GLY A 21 -10.47 1.06 6.59
N MET A 22 -11.01 -0.17 6.62
CA MET A 22 -12.32 -0.52 6.03
C MET A 22 -13.44 -0.68 7.06
N GLY A 23 -13.14 -0.62 8.36
CA GLY A 23 -14.12 -0.81 9.41
C GLY A 23 -13.59 -1.54 10.64
N GLU A 24 -14.46 -2.30 11.30
CA GLU A 24 -14.24 -2.81 12.65
C GLU A 24 -14.62 -4.28 12.74
N VAL A 25 -13.83 -5.07 13.47
CA VAL A 25 -14.12 -6.48 13.74
C VAL A 25 -14.45 -6.61 15.22
N TRP A 26 -15.57 -7.26 15.51
CA TRP A 26 -16.13 -7.43 16.85
C TRP A 26 -16.32 -8.91 17.14
N ARG A 27 -16.08 -9.32 18.39
CA ARG A 27 -16.63 -10.56 18.94
C ARG A 27 -18.09 -10.31 19.23
N ALA A 28 -18.95 -11.22 18.81
CA ALA A 28 -20.39 -11.16 19.04
C ALA A 28 -20.93 -12.54 19.42
N VAL A 29 -22.18 -12.57 19.91
CA VAL A 29 -22.98 -13.79 20.04
C VAL A 29 -24.05 -13.79 18.95
N ASP A 30 -24.19 -14.92 18.27
CA ASP A 30 -25.34 -15.27 17.43
C ASP A 30 -26.44 -15.79 18.38
N GLU A 31 -27.34 -14.91 18.81
CA GLU A 31 -28.30 -15.18 19.89
C GLU A 31 -29.35 -16.24 19.52
N LEU A 32 -29.54 -16.49 18.21
CA LEU A 32 -30.43 -17.54 17.70
C LEU A 32 -29.80 -18.93 17.77
N LEU A 33 -28.47 -19.02 17.64
CA LEU A 33 -27.71 -20.28 17.60
C LEU A 33 -26.78 -20.48 18.81
N ASP A 34 -26.90 -19.62 19.82
CA ASP A 34 -26.09 -19.53 21.04
C ASP A 34 -24.60 -19.84 20.84
N ARG A 35 -23.96 -19.09 19.93
CA ARG A 35 -22.55 -19.30 19.57
C ARG A 35 -21.77 -18.00 19.41
N SER A 36 -20.49 -18.04 19.79
CA SER A 36 -19.56 -16.95 19.55
C SER A 36 -19.21 -16.84 18.06
N VAL A 37 -19.28 -15.63 17.49
CA VAL A 37 -18.95 -15.33 16.09
C VAL A 37 -18.09 -14.05 15.99
N ALA A 38 -17.39 -13.90 14.88
CA ALA A 38 -16.70 -12.66 14.52
C ALA A 38 -17.56 -11.84 13.55
N VAL A 39 -17.89 -10.59 13.90
CA VAL A 39 -18.68 -9.69 13.05
C VAL A 39 -17.81 -8.57 12.54
N LYS A 40 -17.65 -8.48 11.21
CA LYS A 40 -16.94 -7.39 10.54
C LYS A 40 -17.92 -6.35 10.04
N LEU A 41 -17.91 -5.18 10.66
CA LEU A 41 -18.67 -3.99 10.27
C LEU A 41 -17.89 -3.23 9.20
N ILE A 42 -18.50 -3.04 8.04
CA ILE A 42 -17.89 -2.35 6.91
C ILE A 42 -18.38 -0.91 6.91
N ARG A 43 -17.45 0.04 7.00
CA ARG A 43 -17.76 1.46 6.92
C ARG A 43 -18.01 1.84 5.46
N ALA A 44 -19.29 1.83 5.05
CA ALA A 44 -19.69 2.55 3.85
C ALA A 44 -19.29 4.03 3.98
N GLY A 45 -18.63 4.58 2.95
CA GLY A 45 -18.45 6.03 2.87
C GLY A 45 -19.80 6.74 2.66
N ARG A 46 -19.81 8.07 2.67
CA ARG A 46 -21.00 8.92 2.40
C ARG A 46 -21.64 8.75 0.99
N ALA A 47 -21.28 7.71 0.25
CA ALA A 47 -21.86 7.30 -1.02
C ALA A 47 -22.21 5.81 -0.94
N GLY A 48 -23.30 5.49 -0.23
CA GLY A 48 -23.88 4.15 -0.23
C GLY A 48 -24.67 3.92 -1.51
N SER A 49 -24.01 3.50 -2.59
CA SER A 49 -24.71 3.04 -3.80
C SER A 49 -25.14 1.59 -3.65
N GLU A 50 -26.31 1.27 -4.20
CA GLU A 50 -26.85 -0.10 -4.25
C GLU A 50 -25.89 -1.08 -4.96
N GLU A 51 -25.05 -0.57 -5.87
CA GLU A 51 -24.03 -1.32 -6.59
C GLU A 51 -22.91 -1.86 -5.66
N VAL A 52 -22.47 -1.07 -4.67
CA VAL A 52 -21.52 -1.51 -3.63
C VAL A 52 -22.14 -2.65 -2.82
N ALA A 53 -23.39 -2.47 -2.41
CA ALA A 53 -24.17 -3.49 -1.72
C ALA A 53 -24.33 -4.78 -2.55
N ALA A 54 -24.69 -4.67 -3.83
CA ALA A 54 -24.87 -5.82 -4.73
C ALA A 54 -23.55 -6.57 -5.02
N ARG A 55 -22.44 -5.84 -5.20
CA ARG A 55 -21.10 -6.43 -5.38
C ARG A 55 -20.66 -7.18 -4.13
N PHE A 56 -20.90 -6.61 -2.95
CA PHE A 56 -20.63 -7.28 -1.68
C PHE A 56 -21.42 -8.58 -1.54
N ARG A 57 -22.74 -8.58 -1.84
CA ARG A 57 -23.57 -9.80 -1.85
C ARG A 57 -23.01 -10.88 -2.79
N ARG A 58 -22.49 -10.49 -3.96
CA ARG A 58 -21.88 -11.43 -4.93
C ARG A 58 -20.61 -12.06 -4.37
N GLU A 59 -19.67 -11.26 -3.86
CA GLU A 59 -18.41 -11.76 -3.28
C GLU A 59 -18.67 -12.64 -2.04
N ALA A 60 -19.55 -12.21 -1.13
CA ALA A 60 -19.96 -12.98 0.04
C ALA A 60 -20.55 -14.36 -0.34
N ARG A 61 -21.42 -14.42 -1.36
CA ARG A 61 -21.97 -15.69 -1.89
C ARG A 61 -20.92 -16.59 -2.52
N LEU A 62 -19.85 -16.04 -3.08
CA LEU A 62 -18.73 -16.83 -3.59
C LEU A 62 -17.89 -17.38 -2.43
N THR A 63 -17.51 -16.54 -1.46
CA THR A 63 -16.77 -16.98 -0.26
C THR A 63 -17.54 -18.04 0.54
N ALA A 64 -18.87 -17.97 0.61
CA ALA A 64 -19.70 -19.00 1.24
C ALA A 64 -19.59 -20.39 0.59
N ARG A 65 -19.20 -20.48 -0.69
CA ARG A 65 -18.92 -21.77 -1.37
C ARG A 65 -17.62 -22.43 -0.92
N LEU A 66 -16.76 -21.70 -0.20
CA LEU A 66 -15.54 -22.23 0.40
C LEU A 66 -15.77 -22.79 1.81
N ALA A 67 -17.01 -22.74 2.33
CA ALA A 67 -17.36 -23.33 3.61
C ALA A 67 -17.00 -24.83 3.62
N GLY A 68 -16.19 -25.23 4.60
CA GLY A 68 -15.66 -26.59 4.72
C GLY A 68 -14.21 -26.76 4.26
N HIS A 69 -13.60 -25.80 3.55
CA HIS A 69 -12.16 -25.85 3.29
C HIS A 69 -11.38 -25.53 4.58
N PRO A 70 -10.46 -26.39 5.07
CA PRO A 70 -9.84 -26.24 6.40
C PRO A 70 -9.09 -24.92 6.56
N ASN A 71 -8.37 -24.50 5.52
CA ASN A 71 -7.56 -23.27 5.54
C ASN A 71 -8.31 -21.99 5.12
N VAL A 72 -9.64 -21.99 5.12
CA VAL A 72 -10.47 -20.81 4.84
C VAL A 72 -11.36 -20.51 6.04
N VAL A 73 -11.56 -19.23 6.36
CA VAL A 73 -12.54 -18.82 7.37
C VAL A 73 -13.97 -19.05 6.87
N ILE A 74 -14.82 -19.66 7.68
CA ILE A 74 -16.22 -19.85 7.30
C ILE A 74 -16.98 -18.51 7.42
N LEU A 75 -17.58 -18.06 6.32
CA LEU A 75 -18.59 -17.00 6.35
C LEU A 75 -19.95 -17.61 6.70
N HIS A 76 -20.52 -17.21 7.83
CA HIS A 76 -21.80 -17.73 8.33
C HIS A 76 -23.01 -16.96 7.83
N ASP A 77 -22.94 -15.63 7.76
CA ASP A 77 -24.05 -14.78 7.34
C ASP A 77 -23.54 -13.39 6.87
N PHE A 78 -24.41 -12.59 6.26
CA PHE A 78 -24.17 -11.18 5.99
C PHE A 78 -25.48 -10.38 6.02
N GLY A 79 -25.42 -9.11 6.44
CA GLY A 79 -26.63 -8.29 6.56
C GLY A 79 -26.37 -6.79 6.56
N TYR A 80 -27.44 -6.04 6.84
CA TYR A 80 -27.48 -4.59 6.93
C TYR A 80 -28.02 -4.19 8.30
N ASP A 81 -27.44 -3.16 8.91
CA ASP A 81 -27.98 -2.59 10.14
C ASP A 81 -29.24 -1.76 9.83
N GLY A 82 -30.41 -2.41 9.96
CA GLY A 82 -31.70 -1.89 9.49
C GLY A 82 -32.24 -0.66 10.25
N ALA A 83 -31.63 -0.25 11.36
CA ALA A 83 -32.10 0.85 12.22
C ALA A 83 -32.21 2.23 11.52
N HIS A 84 -31.66 2.37 10.32
CA HIS A 84 -31.60 3.62 9.54
C HIS A 84 -32.29 3.51 8.16
N GLY A 85 -33.46 2.85 8.10
CA GLY A 85 -34.33 2.88 6.91
C GLY A 85 -33.69 2.30 5.64
N GLY A 86 -32.87 1.25 5.77
CA GLY A 86 -32.19 0.58 4.65
C GLY A 86 -30.82 1.15 4.25
N SER A 87 -30.34 2.23 4.88
CA SER A 87 -29.06 2.88 4.56
C SER A 87 -27.89 2.55 5.51
N GLY A 88 -28.08 1.61 6.44
CA GLY A 88 -27.10 1.29 7.49
C GLY A 88 -25.85 0.54 7.02
N PRO A 89 -24.81 0.46 7.89
CA PRO A 89 -23.58 -0.25 7.59
C PRO A 89 -23.82 -1.74 7.29
N VAL A 90 -23.03 -2.26 6.35
CA VAL A 90 -23.01 -3.67 5.98
C VAL A 90 -22.18 -4.45 7.00
N TYR A 91 -22.63 -5.63 7.40
CA TYR A 91 -21.86 -6.53 8.26
C TYR A 91 -21.69 -7.93 7.65
N ALA A 92 -20.54 -8.55 7.94
CA ALA A 92 -20.25 -9.95 7.64
C ALA A 92 -20.10 -10.73 8.95
N VAL A 93 -20.75 -11.88 9.07
CA VAL A 93 -20.67 -12.77 10.23
C VAL A 93 -19.83 -13.98 9.86
N MET A 94 -18.75 -14.21 10.60
CA MET A 94 -17.72 -15.19 10.30
C MET A 94 -17.47 -16.09 11.52
N GLU A 95 -16.85 -17.23 11.27
CA GLU A 95 -16.20 -18.07 12.28
C GLU A 95 -15.28 -17.23 13.17
N LEU A 96 -15.44 -17.36 14.49
CA LEU A 96 -14.51 -16.76 15.45
C LEU A 96 -13.26 -17.64 15.58
N VAL A 97 -12.26 -17.39 14.74
CA VAL A 97 -10.99 -18.14 14.76
C VAL A 97 -10.22 -17.84 16.04
N ALA A 98 -10.14 -18.81 16.95
CA ALA A 98 -9.39 -18.75 18.21
C ALA A 98 -7.88 -18.95 18.00
N GLY A 99 -7.27 -18.07 17.18
CA GLY A 99 -5.86 -18.12 16.84
C GLY A 99 -5.16 -16.77 16.97
N ARG A 100 -3.95 -16.68 16.45
CA ARG A 100 -3.14 -15.45 16.41
C ARG A 100 -2.86 -15.08 14.96
N SER A 101 -2.90 -13.79 14.62
CA SER A 101 -2.52 -13.36 13.26
C SER A 101 -1.05 -13.64 13.01
N LEU A 102 -0.68 -14.01 11.79
CA LEU A 102 0.71 -14.27 11.43
C LEU A 102 1.60 -13.04 11.66
N THR A 103 1.06 -11.82 11.58
CA THR A 103 1.73 -10.59 12.04
C THR A 103 2.19 -10.69 13.50
N ALA A 104 1.34 -11.17 14.40
CA ALA A 104 1.66 -11.30 15.82
C ALA A 104 2.66 -12.44 16.09
N VAL A 105 2.56 -13.55 15.34
CA VAL A 105 3.51 -14.67 15.41
C VAL A 105 4.90 -14.24 14.91
N LEU A 106 4.98 -13.59 13.74
CA LEU A 106 6.22 -13.03 13.18
C LEU A 106 6.91 -12.06 14.14
N ARG A 107 6.15 -11.16 14.78
CA ARG A 107 6.69 -10.15 15.70
C ARG A 107 7.35 -10.76 16.95
N GLU A 108 6.88 -11.92 17.40
CA GLU A 108 7.38 -12.59 18.61
C GLU A 108 8.41 -13.67 18.31
N SER A 109 8.26 -14.41 17.21
CA SER A 109 9.16 -15.52 16.85
C SER A 109 10.33 -15.10 15.95
N GLY A 110 10.23 -13.95 15.26
CA GLY A 110 11.23 -13.53 14.28
C GLY A 110 11.29 -14.47 13.05
N PRO A 111 12.49 -14.66 12.45
CA PRO A 111 12.69 -15.65 11.38
C PRO A 111 12.41 -17.07 11.90
N MET A 112 11.55 -17.81 11.21
CA MET A 112 11.12 -19.14 11.63
C MET A 112 12.01 -20.26 11.06
N PRO A 113 12.06 -21.45 11.68
CA PRO A 113 12.66 -22.62 11.05
C PRO A 113 12.03 -22.94 9.69
N VAL A 114 12.83 -23.38 8.72
CA VAL A 114 12.38 -23.68 7.34
C VAL A 114 11.12 -24.57 7.30
N PRO A 115 11.02 -25.68 8.08
CA PRO A 115 9.82 -26.51 8.06
C PRO A 115 8.55 -25.79 8.51
N ARG A 116 8.63 -24.94 9.54
CA ARG A 116 7.48 -24.15 10.02
C ARG A 116 7.08 -23.07 9.01
N ALA A 117 8.05 -22.41 8.39
CA ALA A 117 7.77 -21.42 7.34
C ALA A 117 7.11 -22.06 6.10
N ALA A 118 7.59 -23.24 5.69
CA ALA A 118 7.03 -24.00 4.58
C ALA A 118 5.62 -24.53 4.88
N ASP A 119 5.36 -25.04 6.09
CA ASP A 119 4.05 -25.52 6.52
C ASP A 119 2.99 -24.42 6.53
N LEU A 120 3.25 -23.32 7.24
CA LEU A 120 2.32 -22.19 7.33
C LEU A 120 1.95 -21.63 5.93
N VAL A 121 2.91 -21.59 5.01
CA VAL A 121 2.71 -21.11 3.64
C VAL A 121 2.04 -22.15 2.74
N SER A 122 2.33 -23.44 2.90
CA SER A 122 1.65 -24.53 2.19
C SER A 122 0.17 -24.60 2.55
N GLN A 123 -0.16 -24.43 3.83
CA GLN A 123 -1.54 -24.35 4.30
C GLN A 123 -2.27 -23.10 3.76
N ALA A 124 -1.62 -21.92 3.78
CA ALA A 124 -2.18 -20.70 3.18
C ALA A 124 -2.37 -20.83 1.66
N ALA A 125 -1.42 -21.47 0.95
CA ALA A 125 -1.54 -21.79 -0.46
C ALA A 125 -2.72 -22.74 -0.72
N SER A 126 -3.02 -23.70 0.17
CA SER A 126 -4.20 -24.57 0.02
C SER A 126 -5.50 -23.76 0.09
N GLY A 127 -5.61 -22.83 1.05
CA GLY A 127 -6.76 -21.92 1.15
C GLY A 127 -6.93 -21.03 -0.08
N LEU A 128 -5.83 -20.52 -0.64
CA LEU A 128 -5.84 -19.75 -1.89
C LEU A 128 -6.21 -20.62 -3.10
N GLY A 129 -5.71 -21.85 -3.20
CA GLY A 129 -6.05 -22.80 -4.26
C GLY A 129 -7.54 -23.12 -4.32
N GLY A 130 -8.14 -23.45 -3.16
CA GLY A 130 -9.60 -23.64 -3.05
C GLY A 130 -10.40 -22.40 -3.48
N ALA A 131 -9.98 -21.21 -3.08
CA ALA A 131 -10.60 -19.95 -3.53
C ALA A 131 -10.43 -19.71 -5.04
N HIS A 132 -9.23 -19.95 -5.56
CA HIS A 132 -8.90 -19.80 -6.98
C HIS A 132 -9.74 -20.74 -7.85
N ALA A 133 -9.93 -21.99 -7.42
CA ALA A 133 -10.80 -22.98 -8.07
C ALA A 133 -12.28 -22.52 -8.10
N ALA A 134 -12.76 -21.89 -7.03
CA ALA A 134 -14.10 -21.28 -6.98
C ALA A 134 -14.24 -19.96 -7.77
N GLY A 135 -13.17 -19.50 -8.45
CA GLY A 135 -13.15 -18.28 -9.26
C GLY A 135 -12.90 -16.99 -8.46
N ILE A 136 -12.48 -17.10 -7.19
CA ILE A 136 -12.21 -15.98 -6.28
C ILE A 136 -10.71 -15.66 -6.32
N VAL A 137 -10.37 -14.37 -6.28
CA VAL A 137 -8.99 -13.88 -6.11
C VAL A 137 -8.98 -13.02 -4.85
N HIS A 138 -8.02 -13.24 -3.97
CA HIS A 138 -8.01 -12.67 -2.62
C HIS A 138 -7.66 -11.17 -2.63
N ARG A 139 -6.63 -10.76 -3.38
CA ARG A 139 -6.20 -9.37 -3.65
C ARG A 139 -5.67 -8.57 -2.46
N ASP A 140 -5.72 -9.08 -1.23
CA ASP A 140 -5.15 -8.43 -0.03
C ASP A 140 -4.35 -9.43 0.84
N VAL A 141 -3.59 -10.33 0.22
CA VAL A 141 -2.82 -11.37 0.95
C VAL A 141 -1.68 -10.71 1.74
N LYS A 142 -1.70 -10.85 3.07
CA LYS A 142 -0.70 -10.29 4.00
C LYS A 142 -0.76 -11.04 5.35
N PRO A 143 0.27 -10.98 6.21
CA PRO A 143 0.28 -11.70 7.48
C PRO A 143 -0.85 -11.33 8.45
N GLY A 144 -1.46 -10.15 8.29
CA GLY A 144 -2.63 -9.74 9.08
C GLY A 144 -3.93 -10.48 8.71
N ASN A 145 -3.99 -11.07 7.51
CA ASN A 145 -5.16 -11.80 7.00
C ASN A 145 -4.94 -13.33 7.04
N LEU A 146 -3.87 -13.79 7.70
CA LEU A 146 -3.60 -15.21 7.97
C LEU A 146 -3.66 -15.43 9.49
N MET A 147 -4.55 -16.31 9.95
CA MET A 147 -4.65 -16.70 11.36
C MET A 147 -4.01 -18.07 11.57
N VAL A 148 -3.11 -18.17 12.54
CA VAL A 148 -2.51 -19.42 12.99
C VAL A 148 -3.21 -19.87 14.28
N VAL A 149 -3.84 -21.04 14.23
CA VAL A 149 -4.42 -21.73 15.39
C VAL A 149 -3.42 -22.79 15.81
N GLU A 150 -2.65 -22.54 16.87
CA GLU A 150 -1.62 -23.48 17.35
C GLU A 150 -2.28 -24.62 18.16
N GLU A 151 -2.27 -25.84 17.62
CA GLU A 151 -2.75 -27.03 18.32
C GLU A 151 -1.58 -27.77 19.00
N GLY A 152 -1.37 -27.45 20.28
CA GLY A 152 -0.45 -28.18 21.16
C GLY A 152 0.99 -28.31 20.61
N SER A 153 1.55 -29.50 20.70
CA SER A 153 2.96 -29.81 20.39
C SER A 153 3.24 -30.18 18.93
N GLY A 154 2.29 -30.03 18.00
CA GLY A 154 2.57 -30.26 16.58
C GLY A 154 1.36 -30.18 15.65
N GLY A 155 1.33 -29.18 14.78
CA GLY A 155 0.35 -29.05 13.69
C GLY A 155 -0.66 -27.93 13.87
N GLY A 156 -0.19 -26.68 13.97
CA GLY A 156 -1.10 -25.53 13.96
C GLY A 156 -1.79 -25.35 12.60
N THR A 157 -3.09 -25.05 12.60
CA THR A 157 -3.87 -24.81 11.38
C THR A 157 -3.82 -23.33 10.97
N VAL A 158 -3.51 -23.04 9.70
CA VAL A 158 -3.62 -21.70 9.12
C VAL A 158 -4.98 -21.51 8.45
N LYS A 159 -5.69 -20.44 8.81
CA LYS A 159 -6.92 -19.98 8.13
C LYS A 159 -6.68 -18.63 7.44
N VAL A 160 -6.96 -18.58 6.15
CA VAL A 160 -7.01 -17.35 5.35
C VAL A 160 -8.33 -16.63 5.64
N LEU A 161 -8.25 -15.35 6.04
CA LEU A 161 -9.38 -14.47 6.31
C LEU A 161 -9.71 -13.58 5.11
N ASP A 162 -10.83 -12.85 5.15
CA ASP A 162 -11.05 -11.61 4.36
C ASP A 162 -11.06 -11.71 2.81
N PHE A 163 -11.32 -12.90 2.25
CA PHE A 163 -11.56 -13.10 0.82
C PHE A 163 -12.55 -12.10 0.21
N GLY A 164 -12.14 -11.39 -0.84
CA GLY A 164 -13.03 -10.70 -1.78
C GLY A 164 -13.73 -9.43 -1.26
N ILE A 165 -13.76 -9.17 0.05
CA ILE A 165 -14.38 -7.95 0.62
C ILE A 165 -13.66 -6.67 0.12
N ALA A 166 -12.37 -6.79 -0.22
CA ALA A 166 -11.59 -5.76 -0.89
C ALA A 166 -11.95 -5.52 -2.38
N ALA A 167 -12.89 -6.26 -2.99
CA ALA A 167 -13.39 -5.95 -4.34
C ALA A 167 -14.25 -4.67 -4.37
N LEU A 168 -14.78 -4.26 -3.22
CA LEU A 168 -15.35 -2.91 -3.00
C LEU A 168 -14.27 -1.81 -3.05
N THR A 169 -13.01 -2.19 -2.84
CA THR A 169 -11.89 -1.27 -2.77
C THR A 169 -10.91 -1.42 -3.93
N ALA A 170 -10.94 -2.44 -4.79
CA ALA A 170 -10.11 -2.45 -6.00
C ALA A 170 -10.38 -1.21 -6.90
N ALA A 171 -11.63 -0.74 -6.99
CA ALA A 171 -11.99 0.49 -7.71
C ALA A 171 -11.77 1.79 -6.90
N THR A 172 -11.35 1.70 -5.63
CA THR A 172 -11.46 2.78 -4.64
C THR A 172 -10.15 3.03 -3.86
N GLN A 173 -9.33 2.00 -3.63
CA GLN A 173 -7.94 2.05 -3.17
C GLN A 173 -7.05 2.46 -4.32
N SER A 174 -7.12 1.83 -5.51
CA SER A 174 -6.37 2.29 -6.68
C SER A 174 -6.67 3.77 -6.98
N ARG A 175 -7.95 4.18 -6.88
CA ARG A 175 -8.37 5.59 -6.99
C ARG A 175 -8.07 6.49 -5.77
N ARG A 176 -7.69 5.97 -4.59
CA ARG A 176 -7.26 6.80 -3.43
C ARG A 176 -5.75 6.92 -3.34
N ILE A 177 -5.02 5.86 -3.68
CA ILE A 177 -3.56 5.87 -3.82
C ILE A 177 -3.16 6.95 -4.84
N THR A 178 -3.86 7.03 -5.99
CA THR A 178 -3.61 8.06 -7.02
C THR A 178 -4.21 9.44 -6.74
N ARG A 179 -5.20 9.59 -5.84
CA ARG A 179 -5.87 10.89 -5.56
C ARG A 179 -5.54 11.58 -4.24
N THR A 180 -4.88 10.92 -3.27
CA THR A 180 -4.74 11.48 -1.91
C THR A 180 -3.33 11.42 -1.26
N ASP A 181 -2.32 10.91 -1.97
CA ASP A 181 -0.95 10.63 -1.46
C ASP A 181 -0.90 9.87 -0.12
N GLN A 182 -1.96 9.13 0.19
CA GLN A 182 -2.05 8.29 1.37
C GLN A 182 -2.10 6.84 0.91
N VAL A 183 -0.96 6.15 1.03
CA VAL A 183 -0.92 4.69 0.95
C VAL A 183 -1.64 4.16 2.19
N ILE A 184 -2.89 3.70 2.01
CA ILE A 184 -3.69 3.15 3.10
C ILE A 184 -3.23 1.72 3.35
N GLY A 185 -2.33 1.59 4.31
CA GLY A 185 -1.70 0.33 4.70
C GLY A 185 -0.22 0.26 4.31
N THR A 186 0.45 -0.77 4.82
CA THR A 186 1.87 -0.99 4.63
C THR A 186 2.09 -1.84 3.37
N PRO A 187 2.71 -1.32 2.29
CA PRO A 187 2.68 -1.94 0.95
C PRO A 187 3.59 -3.16 0.73
N LEU A 188 4.22 -3.70 1.79
CA LEU A 188 5.30 -4.72 1.79
C LEU A 188 4.98 -6.06 1.09
N TYR A 189 3.71 -6.30 0.74
CA TYR A 189 3.22 -7.55 0.14
C TYR A 189 2.44 -7.30 -1.17
N MET A 190 2.39 -6.07 -1.68
CA MET A 190 1.64 -5.77 -2.91
C MET A 190 2.34 -6.35 -4.13
N SER A 191 1.59 -6.97 -5.03
CA SER A 191 2.12 -7.46 -6.30
C SER A 191 2.36 -6.33 -7.32
N PRO A 192 3.27 -6.50 -8.29
CA PRO A 192 3.54 -5.48 -9.31
C PRO A 192 2.27 -4.97 -10.00
N GLU A 193 1.35 -5.87 -10.34
CA GLU A 193 0.07 -5.54 -10.94
C GLU A 193 -0.87 -4.76 -10.00
N GLN A 194 -0.83 -4.99 -8.68
CA GLN A 194 -1.52 -4.12 -7.72
C GLN A 194 -0.94 -2.71 -7.71
N VAL A 195 0.39 -2.58 -7.76
CA VAL A 195 1.07 -1.28 -7.74
C VAL A 195 0.76 -0.48 -9.01
N ARG A 196 0.62 -1.14 -10.17
CA ARG A 196 0.18 -0.51 -11.44
C ARG A 196 -1.33 -0.27 -11.53
N GLY A 197 -2.12 -0.72 -10.56
CA GLY A 197 -3.59 -0.67 -10.62
C GLY A 197 -4.22 -1.61 -11.66
N GLU A 198 -3.45 -2.56 -12.18
CA GLU A 198 -3.87 -3.58 -13.15
C GLU A 198 -4.87 -4.59 -12.53
N ARG A 199 -5.51 -5.39 -13.38
CA ARG A 199 -6.42 -6.46 -12.93
C ARG A 199 -5.65 -7.59 -12.26
N VAL A 200 -5.61 -7.58 -10.93
CA VAL A 200 -5.03 -8.64 -10.09
C VAL A 200 -5.70 -9.98 -10.35
N GLY A 201 -4.92 -10.95 -10.83
CA GLY A 201 -5.31 -12.35 -11.00
C GLY A 201 -4.71 -13.26 -9.93
N ARG A 202 -4.88 -14.59 -10.09
CA ARG A 202 -4.37 -15.62 -9.18
C ARG A 202 -2.88 -15.46 -8.86
N ALA A 203 -2.07 -15.17 -9.87
CA ALA A 203 -0.62 -14.94 -9.74
C ALA A 203 -0.26 -13.77 -8.81
N GLY A 204 -1.16 -12.81 -8.59
CA GLY A 204 -0.95 -11.71 -7.64
C GLY A 204 -1.02 -12.16 -6.19
N ASP A 205 -1.97 -13.04 -5.86
CA ASP A 205 -2.04 -13.66 -4.53
C ASP A 205 -0.79 -14.52 -4.25
N LEU A 206 -0.27 -15.22 -5.26
CA LEU A 206 0.96 -16.01 -5.14
C LEU A 206 2.20 -15.13 -4.94
N TYR A 207 2.26 -13.96 -5.58
CA TYR A 207 3.34 -12.99 -5.32
C TYR A 207 3.33 -12.50 -3.88
N SER A 208 2.16 -12.08 -3.39
CA SER A 208 1.98 -11.63 -2.02
C SER A 208 2.32 -12.74 -1.01
N LEU A 209 1.93 -13.99 -1.30
CA LEU A 209 2.31 -15.15 -0.50
C LEU A 209 3.83 -15.40 -0.52
N GLY A 210 4.50 -15.20 -1.67
CA GLY A 210 5.96 -15.26 -1.79
C GLY A 210 6.67 -14.22 -0.93
N ALA A 211 6.11 -13.01 -0.84
CA ALA A 211 6.62 -11.96 0.05
C ALA A 211 6.46 -12.33 1.54
N ILE A 212 5.40 -13.05 1.91
CA ILE A 212 5.21 -13.60 3.26
C ILE A 212 6.24 -14.70 3.55
N LEU A 213 6.42 -15.66 2.62
CA LEU A 213 7.40 -16.74 2.77
C LEU A 213 8.82 -16.20 2.91
N TYR A 214 9.19 -15.21 2.09
CA TYR A 214 10.46 -14.50 2.20
C TYR A 214 10.68 -13.93 3.61
N GLN A 215 9.66 -13.28 4.18
CA GLN A 215 9.75 -12.71 5.52
C GLN A 215 9.79 -13.77 6.62
N LEU A 216 9.05 -14.87 6.50
CA LEU A 216 9.11 -15.97 7.46
C LEU A 216 10.50 -16.60 7.51
N LEU A 217 11.18 -16.69 6.36
CA LEU A 217 12.53 -17.27 6.26
C LEU A 217 13.64 -16.31 6.73
N THR A 218 13.55 -15.02 6.37
CA THR A 218 14.64 -14.04 6.57
C THR A 218 14.41 -13.05 7.73
N GLY A 219 13.20 -13.02 8.30
CA GLY A 219 12.77 -12.05 9.32
C GLY A 219 12.31 -10.69 8.77
N GLN A 220 12.61 -10.37 7.51
CA GLN A 220 12.30 -9.08 6.88
C GLN A 220 11.56 -9.27 5.54
N PRO A 221 10.63 -8.38 5.16
CA PRO A 221 9.96 -8.44 3.86
C PRO A 221 10.97 -8.26 2.70
N PRO A 222 10.65 -8.72 1.48
CA PRO A 222 11.57 -8.65 0.34
C PRO A 222 12.02 -7.23 0.01
N PHE A 223 11.15 -6.23 0.25
CA PHE A 223 11.49 -4.82 0.10
C PHE A 223 11.00 -4.03 1.32
N ALA A 224 11.93 -3.58 2.16
CA ALA A 224 11.65 -2.69 3.29
C ALA A 224 12.13 -1.25 2.99
N SER A 225 11.26 -0.26 3.21
CA SER A 225 11.63 1.15 3.28
C SER A 225 10.65 1.91 4.18
N GLN A 226 11.14 2.97 4.82
CA GLN A 226 10.30 3.92 5.56
C GLN A 226 9.47 4.82 4.61
N ASP A 227 9.85 4.89 3.33
CA ASP A 227 9.01 5.47 2.28
C ASP A 227 8.18 4.36 1.59
N SER A 228 6.85 4.50 1.66
CA SER A 228 5.91 3.58 1.04
C SER A 228 5.99 3.61 -0.49
N LEU A 229 6.30 4.77 -1.10
CA LEU A 229 6.46 4.87 -2.55
C LEU A 229 7.72 4.13 -3.03
N ALA A 230 8.81 4.19 -2.26
CA ALA A 230 10.00 3.39 -2.52
C ALA A 230 9.71 1.87 -2.43
N VAL A 231 8.95 1.40 -1.44
CA VAL A 231 8.52 -0.01 -1.37
C VAL A 231 7.72 -0.41 -2.62
N LEU A 232 6.71 0.40 -3.00
CA LEU A 232 5.91 0.19 -4.21
C LEU A 232 6.79 0.11 -5.47
N HIS A 233 7.73 1.04 -5.65
CA HIS A 233 8.66 1.04 -6.78
C HIS A 233 9.55 -0.21 -6.81
N ARG A 234 10.05 -0.66 -5.65
CA ARG A 234 10.84 -1.90 -5.59
C ARG A 234 10.01 -3.14 -5.96
N HIS A 235 8.75 -3.21 -5.54
CA HIS A 235 7.84 -4.25 -6.02
C HIS A 235 7.71 -4.24 -7.55
N LEU A 236 7.71 -3.07 -8.22
CA LEU A 236 7.69 -2.98 -9.68
C LEU A 236 8.98 -3.49 -10.37
N VAL A 237 10.17 -3.10 -9.90
CA VAL A 237 11.42 -3.26 -10.69
C VAL A 237 12.58 -4.01 -10.02
N GLU A 238 12.70 -4.01 -8.69
CA GLU A 238 13.89 -4.53 -8.00
C GLU A 238 13.77 -6.05 -7.77
N ALA A 239 14.72 -6.87 -8.22
CA ALA A 239 14.74 -8.29 -7.85
C ALA A 239 15.08 -8.43 -6.34
N PRO A 240 14.37 -9.28 -5.57
CA PRO A 240 14.69 -9.49 -4.16
C PRO A 240 16.05 -10.17 -4.02
N ARG A 241 16.80 -9.87 -2.95
CA ARG A 241 18.03 -10.61 -2.64
C ARG A 241 17.67 -12.07 -2.33
N PRO A 242 18.32 -13.10 -2.92
CA PRO A 242 18.00 -14.49 -2.64
C PRO A 242 18.01 -14.82 -1.15
N ALA A 243 17.02 -15.59 -0.68
CA ALA A 243 16.85 -15.86 0.76
C ALA A 243 18.06 -16.60 1.35
N ALA A 244 18.66 -17.51 0.58
CA ALA A 244 19.88 -18.25 0.96
C ALA A 244 21.10 -17.33 1.19
N GLN A 245 21.18 -16.17 0.52
CA GLN A 245 22.26 -15.19 0.74
C GLN A 245 22.11 -14.42 2.05
N LEU A 246 20.89 -14.23 2.53
CA LEU A 246 20.61 -13.59 3.82
C LEU A 246 20.65 -14.60 4.98
N ARG A 247 20.37 -15.87 4.69
CA ARG A 247 20.27 -16.93 5.68
C ARG A 247 20.71 -18.28 5.07
N PRO A 248 21.97 -18.70 5.30
CA PRO A 248 22.53 -19.91 4.68
C PRO A 248 21.83 -21.23 5.04
N GLU A 249 21.01 -21.29 6.10
CA GLU A 249 20.20 -22.48 6.40
C GLU A 249 18.96 -22.62 5.51
N VAL A 250 18.63 -21.62 4.68
CA VAL A 250 17.57 -21.72 3.66
C VAL A 250 18.12 -22.48 2.45
N PRO A 251 17.57 -23.66 2.09
CA PRO A 251 18.05 -24.41 0.93
C PRO A 251 17.85 -23.63 -0.38
N GLU A 252 18.80 -23.74 -1.31
CA GLU A 252 18.72 -23.01 -2.57
C GLU A 252 17.43 -23.27 -3.37
N PRO A 253 16.89 -24.51 -3.49
CA PRO A 253 15.64 -24.72 -4.23
C PRO A 253 14.40 -24.05 -3.58
N LEU A 254 14.45 -23.74 -2.27
CA LEU A 254 13.44 -22.94 -1.58
C LEU A 254 13.65 -21.43 -1.84
N SER A 255 14.92 -20.99 -1.87
CA SER A 255 15.31 -19.63 -2.28
C SER A 255 14.86 -19.34 -3.73
N GLU A 256 15.05 -20.29 -4.64
CA GLU A 256 14.57 -20.27 -6.04
C GLU A 256 13.04 -20.24 -6.14
N LEU A 257 12.32 -21.05 -5.35
CA LEU A 257 10.86 -20.99 -5.29
C LEU A 257 10.38 -19.59 -4.88
N VAL A 258 10.93 -19.04 -3.80
CA VAL A 258 10.62 -17.68 -3.33
C VAL A 258 10.92 -16.63 -4.41
N GLY A 259 12.06 -16.76 -5.10
CA GLY A 259 12.42 -15.93 -6.24
C GLY A 259 11.40 -15.98 -7.38
N SER A 260 10.95 -17.19 -7.76
CA SER A 260 9.93 -17.38 -8.80
C SER A 260 8.57 -16.82 -8.41
N MET A 261 8.13 -16.96 -7.15
CA MET A 261 6.89 -16.35 -6.66
C MET A 261 6.97 -14.81 -6.70
N LEU A 262 8.15 -14.25 -6.42
CA LEU A 262 8.43 -12.81 -6.46
C LEU A 262 8.83 -12.27 -7.85
N ALA A 263 8.66 -13.06 -8.92
CA ALA A 263 8.93 -12.62 -10.28
C ALA A 263 8.02 -11.45 -10.71
N LYS A 264 8.57 -10.55 -11.53
CA LYS A 264 7.91 -9.28 -11.87
C LYS A 264 6.81 -9.46 -12.89
N ARG A 265 6.97 -10.36 -13.86
CA ARG A 265 5.90 -10.76 -14.77
C ARG A 265 5.07 -11.88 -14.13
N ALA A 266 3.75 -11.80 -14.26
CA ALA A 266 2.85 -12.79 -13.67
C ALA A 266 3.03 -14.20 -14.27
N GLN A 267 3.52 -14.28 -15.52
CA GLN A 267 3.76 -15.50 -16.27
C GLN A 267 5.06 -16.22 -15.90
N GLU A 268 5.96 -15.56 -15.15
CA GLU A 268 7.21 -16.13 -14.63
C GLU A 268 7.04 -16.77 -13.24
N ARG A 269 5.83 -16.65 -12.66
CA ARG A 269 5.47 -17.19 -11.34
C ARG A 269 4.86 -18.59 -11.49
N PRO A 270 4.84 -19.40 -10.42
CA PRO A 270 4.05 -20.65 -10.37
C PRO A 270 2.63 -20.45 -10.88
N ALA A 271 2.14 -21.39 -11.69
CA ALA A 271 0.87 -21.27 -12.38
C ALA A 271 -0.35 -21.38 -11.43
N THR A 272 -0.21 -22.15 -10.35
CA THR A 272 -1.27 -22.39 -9.37
C THR A 272 -0.73 -22.43 -7.93
N ALA A 273 -1.64 -22.39 -6.96
CA ALA A 273 -1.27 -22.50 -5.55
C ALA A 273 -0.89 -23.94 -5.16
N GLU A 274 -1.42 -24.93 -5.89
CA GLU A 274 -1.05 -26.35 -5.77
C GLU A 274 0.42 -26.55 -6.16
N GLU A 275 0.89 -25.95 -7.27
CA GLU A 275 2.32 -26.01 -7.64
C GLU A 275 3.23 -25.45 -6.53
N VAL A 276 2.81 -24.36 -5.87
CA VAL A 276 3.54 -23.81 -4.71
C VAL A 276 3.57 -24.80 -3.55
N ARG A 277 2.47 -25.49 -3.25
CA ARG A 277 2.42 -26.52 -2.20
C ARG A 277 3.32 -27.71 -2.50
N ASP A 278 3.27 -28.21 -3.74
CA ASP A 278 4.06 -29.36 -4.18
C ASP A 278 5.56 -29.04 -4.13
N ARG A 279 5.95 -27.82 -4.52
CA ARG A 279 7.33 -27.33 -4.38
C ARG A 279 7.73 -27.02 -2.92
N LEU A 280 6.78 -26.79 -2.02
CA LEU A 280 7.04 -26.66 -0.57
C LEU A 280 7.12 -28.01 0.16
N ALA A 281 6.48 -29.06 -0.35
CA ALA A 281 6.39 -30.37 0.30
C ALA A 281 7.73 -30.97 0.79
N PRO A 282 8.85 -30.88 0.04
CA PRO A 282 10.15 -31.39 0.50
C PRO A 282 10.71 -30.69 1.76
N PHE A 283 10.22 -29.49 2.08
CA PHE A 283 10.70 -28.67 3.19
C PHE A 283 9.88 -28.84 4.47
N LEU A 284 8.72 -29.52 4.42
CA LEU A 284 7.78 -29.64 5.55
C LEU A 284 8.29 -30.51 6.70
N ALA A 285 9.23 -31.42 6.44
CA ALA A 285 9.79 -32.31 7.45
C ALA A 285 11.12 -31.79 7.99
N SER A 286 11.32 -31.90 9.31
CA SER A 286 12.61 -31.67 9.97
C SER A 286 13.60 -32.81 9.71
N GLY A 287 14.00 -33.00 8.45
CA GLY A 287 15.03 -33.94 8.02
C GLY A 287 16.12 -33.23 7.20
N PRO A 288 17.38 -33.69 7.24
CA PRO A 288 18.43 -33.11 6.42
C PRO A 288 18.13 -33.38 4.94
N ILE A 289 17.77 -32.32 4.21
CA ILE A 289 17.53 -32.37 2.76
C ILE A 289 18.86 -32.68 2.08
N ARG A 290 19.05 -33.95 1.73
CA ARG A 290 20.22 -34.40 0.97
C ARG A 290 20.13 -33.83 -0.45
N PRO A 291 21.18 -33.16 -0.97
CA PRO A 291 21.24 -32.86 -2.39
C PRO A 291 21.29 -34.17 -3.19
N SER A 292 20.38 -34.32 -4.16
CA SER A 292 20.35 -35.47 -5.06
C SER A 292 21.53 -35.41 -6.04
N ARG A 293 22.63 -36.10 -5.70
CA ARG A 293 23.70 -36.44 -6.65
C ARG A 293 23.49 -37.85 -7.21
N PRO A 294 23.87 -38.11 -8.47
CA PRO A 294 23.89 -39.47 -9.03
C PRO A 294 24.96 -40.36 -8.35
N ARG A 295 24.77 -41.69 -8.45
CA ARG A 295 25.72 -42.76 -8.03
C ARG A 295 27.13 -42.54 -8.64
N SER A 296 28.27 -42.99 -8.09
CA SER A 296 28.51 -44.23 -7.28
C SER A 296 29.79 -44.16 -6.41
N GLU A 297 29.73 -44.70 -5.17
CA GLU A 297 30.67 -45.66 -4.50
C GLU A 297 32.24 -45.44 -4.41
N PRO A 298 33.03 -46.21 -3.59
CA PRO A 298 33.14 -45.99 -2.13
C PRO A 298 34.54 -46.20 -1.50
N ARG A 299 35.10 -45.31 -0.64
CA ARG A 299 36.29 -45.66 0.19
C ARG A 299 36.27 -45.15 1.64
N THR A 300 36.85 -45.99 2.49
CA THR A 300 36.88 -46.06 3.96
C THR A 300 37.91 -45.16 4.68
N GLY A 301 37.64 -44.77 5.94
CA GLY A 301 38.68 -44.32 6.89
C GLY A 301 38.16 -43.56 8.14
N ALA A 302 38.54 -43.97 9.34
CA ALA A 302 38.21 -43.37 10.66
C ALA A 302 39.28 -43.82 11.70
N PRO A 303 39.32 -43.39 13.00
CA PRO A 303 38.73 -42.22 13.71
C PRO A 303 39.66 -41.49 14.74
N ALA A 304 39.15 -40.40 15.37
CA ALA A 304 39.41 -39.92 16.77
C ALA A 304 40.78 -39.28 17.16
N PRO A 305 40.94 -38.60 18.34
CA PRO A 305 39.99 -38.10 19.36
C PRO A 305 40.13 -36.59 19.80
N VAL A 306 39.31 -36.18 20.79
CA VAL A 306 39.21 -34.87 21.51
C VAL A 306 39.87 -34.95 22.93
N PRO A 307 40.01 -33.91 23.84
CA PRO A 307 39.02 -32.89 24.26
C PRO A 307 39.47 -31.38 24.47
N PRO A 308 39.60 -30.71 25.67
CA PRO A 308 38.82 -29.47 25.89
C PRO A 308 39.50 -28.24 26.58
N THR A 309 38.79 -27.10 26.64
CA THR A 309 38.81 -26.17 27.81
C THR A 309 37.55 -25.27 27.88
N ARG A 310 37.19 -24.84 29.10
CA ARG A 310 36.13 -23.85 29.46
C ARG A 310 36.81 -22.59 30.06
N PRO A 311 36.09 -21.68 30.76
CA PRO A 311 35.12 -20.69 30.29
C PRO A 311 35.60 -19.24 30.58
N TYR A 312 34.87 -18.21 30.16
CA TYR A 312 35.07 -16.85 30.70
C TYR A 312 33.78 -16.24 31.29
N THR A 313 33.96 -15.61 32.44
CA THR A 313 32.91 -15.13 33.36
C THR A 313 32.56 -13.67 33.09
N ARG A 314 31.34 -13.25 33.45
CA ARG A 314 30.98 -11.81 33.56
C ARG A 314 31.95 -11.08 34.48
N VAL A 315 32.32 -9.87 34.08
CA VAL A 315 32.70 -8.80 35.01
C VAL A 315 31.66 -7.69 34.87
N ALA A 316 31.05 -7.31 35.98
CA ALA A 316 30.29 -6.07 36.07
C ALA A 316 31.20 -5.01 36.69
N THR A 317 31.37 -3.88 36.00
CA THR A 317 31.99 -2.68 36.58
C THR A 317 30.96 -1.56 36.64
N THR A 318 30.93 -0.87 37.78
CA THR A 318 30.03 0.23 38.06
C THR A 318 30.44 1.52 37.35
N ARG A 319 29.41 2.32 37.04
CA ARG A 319 29.42 3.70 36.51
C ARG A 319 30.63 4.57 36.94
N PRO A 320 31.03 5.53 36.09
CA PRO A 320 30.73 6.92 36.43
C PRO A 320 29.78 7.60 35.45
N GLU A 321 29.10 8.63 35.92
CA GLU A 321 28.09 9.37 35.19
C GLU A 321 28.72 10.57 34.48
N THR A 322 28.99 10.43 33.18
CA THR A 322 29.24 11.56 32.27
C THR A 322 28.34 11.42 31.05
N ALA A 323 27.79 12.54 30.56
CA ALA A 323 26.81 12.54 29.48
C ALA A 323 27.49 12.24 28.14
N GLY A 324 27.48 10.97 27.73
CA GLY A 324 27.91 10.55 26.39
C GLY A 324 26.93 10.98 25.28
N PRO A 325 27.32 10.86 24.00
CA PRO A 325 26.41 11.08 22.87
C PRO A 325 25.19 10.16 23.00
N GLU A 326 24.00 10.67 22.62
CA GLU A 326 22.75 9.91 22.70
C GLU A 326 22.89 8.57 21.95
N ASP A 327 22.39 7.49 22.55
CA ASP A 327 22.31 6.17 21.90
C ASP A 327 21.62 6.32 20.52
N PRO A 328 22.35 6.04 19.41
CA PRO A 328 21.80 6.11 18.06
C PRO A 328 20.51 5.30 17.88
N GLY A 329 20.40 4.13 18.53
CA GLY A 329 19.21 3.29 18.46
C GLY A 329 18.00 3.95 19.11
N ARG A 330 18.18 4.56 20.28
CA ARG A 330 17.13 5.32 20.98
C ARG A 330 16.70 6.57 20.19
N LEU A 331 17.63 7.28 19.57
CA LEU A 331 17.31 8.47 18.77
C LEU A 331 16.52 8.11 17.50
N LEU A 332 16.85 6.99 16.84
CA LEU A 332 16.08 6.45 15.73
C LEU A 332 14.69 5.94 16.17
N ALA A 333 14.58 5.30 17.33
CA ALA A 333 13.29 4.87 17.89
C ALA A 333 12.35 6.06 18.18
N LEU A 334 12.88 7.24 18.55
CA LEU A 334 12.09 8.47 18.68
C LEU A 334 11.61 9.01 17.33
N VAL A 335 12.41 8.87 16.27
CA VAL A 335 12.00 9.20 14.88
C VAL A 335 10.88 8.27 14.40
N ASP A 336 10.97 6.97 14.71
CA ASP A 336 9.90 6.00 14.45
C ASP A 336 8.64 6.26 15.33
N GLY A 337 8.80 6.79 16.54
CA GLY A 337 7.67 7.23 17.38
C GLY A 337 6.78 8.26 16.69
N ALA A 338 7.38 9.27 16.04
CA ALA A 338 6.65 10.29 15.28
C ALA A 338 5.90 9.72 14.06
N ARG A 339 6.24 8.51 13.58
CA ARG A 339 5.45 7.81 12.58
C ARG A 339 4.09 7.39 13.14
N ALA A 340 4.03 6.86 14.36
CA ALA A 340 2.77 6.49 15.00
C ALA A 340 1.86 7.71 15.22
N THR A 341 2.43 8.85 15.64
CA THR A 341 1.73 10.14 15.74
C THR A 341 1.15 10.58 14.39
N ALA A 342 1.90 10.42 13.29
CA ALA A 342 1.43 10.72 11.94
C ALA A 342 0.34 9.73 11.45
N ASP A 343 0.47 8.45 11.75
CA ASP A 343 -0.49 7.40 11.36
C ASP A 343 -1.83 7.55 12.13
N ALA A 344 -1.80 8.15 13.33
CA ALA A 344 -2.98 8.63 14.07
C ALA A 344 -3.61 9.92 13.48
N GLY A 345 -3.05 10.48 12.40
CA GLY A 345 -3.52 11.70 11.74
C GLY A 345 -3.02 13.01 12.37
N GLN A 346 -2.19 12.96 13.40
CA GLN A 346 -1.72 14.13 14.13
C GLN A 346 -0.48 14.78 13.47
N PHE A 347 -0.59 15.14 12.18
CA PHE A 347 0.54 15.58 11.36
C PHE A 347 1.34 16.75 11.95
N ALA A 348 0.66 17.75 12.55
CA ALA A 348 1.30 18.89 13.20
C ALA A 348 2.07 18.51 14.49
N ALA A 349 1.67 17.45 15.19
CA ALA A 349 2.40 16.94 16.34
C ALA A 349 3.65 16.17 15.89
N ALA A 350 3.47 15.23 14.96
CA ALA A 350 4.56 14.46 14.36
C ALA A 350 5.65 15.34 13.70
N ALA A 351 5.25 16.42 13.03
CA ALA A 351 6.17 17.41 12.48
C ALA A 351 6.98 18.13 13.57
N ARG A 352 6.35 18.55 14.68
CA ARG A 352 7.05 19.17 15.81
C ARG A 352 7.99 18.20 16.53
N GLU A 353 7.58 16.95 16.70
CA GLU A 353 8.40 15.87 17.28
C GLU A 353 9.70 15.69 16.46
N LEU A 354 9.58 15.42 15.15
CA LEU A 354 10.75 15.30 14.27
C LEU A 354 11.61 16.56 14.28
N ARG A 355 11.01 17.75 14.22
CA ARG A 355 11.71 19.05 14.27
C ARG A 355 12.54 19.20 15.54
N GLY A 356 12.06 18.70 16.69
CA GLY A 356 12.80 18.69 17.95
C GLY A 356 13.96 17.68 17.97
N LEU A 357 13.89 16.60 17.18
CA LEU A 357 14.95 15.60 17.04
C LEU A 357 16.03 16.00 16.02
N LEU A 358 15.70 16.82 15.01
CA LEU A 358 16.63 17.21 13.94
C LEU A 358 18.00 17.78 14.42
N PRO A 359 18.09 18.65 15.46
CA PRO A 359 19.39 19.09 15.97
C PRO A 359 20.23 17.96 16.55
N ARG A 360 19.59 17.00 17.23
CA ARG A 360 20.24 15.83 17.82
C ARG A 360 20.74 14.87 16.73
N LEU A 361 19.89 14.59 15.73
CA LEU A 361 20.26 13.79 14.56
C LEU A 361 21.47 14.38 13.82
N ARG A 362 21.49 15.71 13.62
CA ARG A 362 22.64 16.43 13.04
C ARG A 362 23.91 16.29 13.88
N SER A 363 23.80 16.35 15.22
CA SER A 363 24.94 16.22 16.12
C SER A 363 25.47 14.79 16.25
N THR A 364 24.59 13.78 16.17
CA THR A 364 24.94 12.36 16.38
C THR A 364 25.40 11.69 15.08
N PHE A 365 24.70 11.96 13.97
CA PHE A 365 24.95 11.30 12.69
C PHE A 365 25.58 12.21 11.63
N GLY A 366 25.48 13.53 11.80
CA GLY A 366 25.81 14.51 10.77
C GLY A 366 24.58 14.97 9.96
N THR A 367 24.68 16.17 9.36
CA THR A 367 23.61 16.80 8.57
C THR A 367 23.22 16.04 7.31
N GLU A 368 24.18 15.29 6.76
CA GLU A 368 24.14 14.61 5.47
C GLU A 368 23.88 13.10 5.58
N HIS A 369 23.79 12.58 6.81
CA HIS A 369 23.54 11.16 7.04
C HIS A 369 22.16 10.73 6.50
N PRO A 370 22.02 9.53 5.92
CA PRO A 370 20.76 9.06 5.34
C PRO A 370 19.55 9.17 6.29
N ASP A 371 19.73 8.89 7.58
CA ASP A 371 18.63 9.01 8.55
C ASP A 371 18.30 10.47 8.93
N THR A 372 19.30 11.36 8.96
CA THR A 372 19.08 12.81 9.13
C THR A 372 18.33 13.39 7.93
N LEU A 373 18.73 13.03 6.70
CA LEU A 373 18.05 13.44 5.47
C LEU A 373 16.62 12.88 5.40
N ARG A 374 16.42 11.61 5.78
CA ARG A 374 15.11 10.96 5.89
C ARG A 374 14.19 11.66 6.88
N ALA A 375 14.70 12.00 8.07
CA ALA A 375 13.95 12.74 9.09
C ALA A 375 13.58 14.16 8.60
N ARG A 376 14.52 14.88 7.95
CA ARG A 376 14.25 16.19 7.32
C ARG A 376 13.14 16.10 6.28
N ARG A 377 13.19 15.11 5.38
CA ARG A 377 12.15 14.89 4.37
C ARG A 377 10.79 14.60 5.00
N ARG A 378 10.74 13.74 6.02
CA ARG A 378 9.50 13.38 6.70
C ARG A 378 8.91 14.54 7.49
N GLU A 379 9.74 15.34 8.16
CA GLU A 379 9.33 16.57 8.86
C GLU A 379 8.71 17.59 7.89
N ALA A 380 9.35 17.82 6.75
CA ALA A 380 8.86 18.75 5.74
C ALA A 380 7.55 18.27 5.08
N TYR A 381 7.45 16.97 4.75
CA TYR A 381 6.21 16.36 4.25
C TYR A 381 5.05 16.48 5.26
N LEU A 382 5.29 16.20 6.54
CA LEU A 382 4.27 16.30 7.59
C LEU A 382 3.87 17.75 7.87
N THR A 383 4.81 18.69 7.78
CA THR A 383 4.54 20.15 7.81
C THR A 383 3.65 20.57 6.62
N GLY A 384 3.84 19.96 5.44
CA GLY A 384 2.93 20.16 4.31
C GLY A 384 1.54 19.57 4.58
N LYS A 385 1.45 18.36 5.15
CA LYS A 385 0.16 17.73 5.50
C LYS A 385 -0.55 18.37 6.70
N SER A 386 0.12 19.16 7.55
CA SER A 386 -0.52 19.98 8.59
C SER A 386 -1.15 21.28 8.06
N GLY A 387 -0.91 21.62 6.78
CA GLY A 387 -1.36 22.88 6.17
C GLY A 387 -0.34 24.03 6.27
N GLU A 388 0.82 23.81 6.90
CA GLU A 388 1.89 24.81 7.01
C GLU A 388 2.72 24.90 5.71
N HIS A 389 2.06 25.08 4.57
CA HIS A 389 2.64 24.94 3.23
C HIS A 389 3.88 25.82 2.98
N ARG A 390 3.89 27.09 3.43
CA ARG A 390 5.08 27.97 3.31
C ARG A 390 6.30 27.43 4.06
N ARG A 391 6.11 26.93 5.28
CA ARG A 391 7.19 26.28 6.06
C ARG A 391 7.64 24.98 5.40
N ALA A 392 6.73 24.22 4.79
CA ALA A 392 7.10 23.04 4.04
C ALA A 392 7.98 23.40 2.83
N VAL A 393 7.66 24.47 2.08
CA VAL A 393 8.49 25.01 1.00
C VAL A 393 9.90 25.34 1.48
N GLU A 394 10.05 26.17 2.53
CA GLU A 394 11.35 26.53 3.13
C GLU A 394 12.21 25.29 3.48
N ARG A 395 11.58 24.24 4.02
CA ARG A 395 12.29 23.01 4.43
C ARG A 395 12.62 22.08 3.27
N LEU A 396 11.76 22.01 2.25
CA LEU A 396 11.98 21.20 1.06
C LEU A 396 13.05 21.83 0.17
N ASP A 397 13.09 23.16 0.05
CA ASP A 397 14.11 23.89 -0.71
C ASP A 397 15.51 23.68 -0.11
N ALA A 398 15.66 23.92 1.20
CA ALA A 398 16.92 23.67 1.91
C ALA A 398 17.35 22.19 1.91
N LEU A 399 16.40 21.24 1.85
CA LEU A 399 16.72 19.82 1.69
C LEU A 399 17.11 19.48 0.25
N LEU A 400 16.47 20.09 -0.74
CA LEU A 400 16.78 19.88 -2.16
C LEU A 400 18.20 20.36 -2.49
N ALA A 401 18.62 21.51 -1.97
CA ALA A 401 19.98 22.02 -2.14
C ALA A 401 21.04 21.02 -1.63
N ASP A 402 20.83 20.46 -0.44
CA ASP A 402 21.73 19.44 0.13
C ASP A 402 21.73 18.14 -0.70
N LEU A 403 20.54 17.62 -1.07
CA LEU A 403 20.44 16.40 -1.87
C LEU A 403 21.05 16.53 -3.27
N ALA A 404 20.87 17.70 -3.92
CA ALA A 404 21.44 17.98 -5.22
C ALA A 404 22.98 18.05 -5.16
N ARG A 405 23.53 18.61 -4.07
CA ARG A 405 24.99 18.65 -3.82
C ARG A 405 25.57 17.28 -3.50
N LEU A 406 24.84 16.42 -2.78
CA LEU A 406 25.31 15.10 -2.31
C LEU A 406 25.16 13.97 -3.33
N HIS A 407 24.07 13.97 -4.09
CA HIS A 407 23.68 12.85 -4.94
C HIS A 407 23.41 13.26 -6.40
N GLY A 408 23.51 14.55 -6.71
CA GLY A 408 23.19 15.12 -8.01
C GLY A 408 21.71 15.47 -8.15
N ALA A 409 21.44 16.49 -8.97
CA ALA A 409 20.10 17.04 -9.21
C ALA A 409 19.07 16.01 -9.73
N ARG A 410 19.54 14.97 -10.43
CA ARG A 410 18.72 13.87 -11.00
C ARG A 410 18.54 12.66 -10.08
N HIS A 411 19.08 12.69 -8.86
CA HIS A 411 18.89 11.60 -7.92
C HIS A 411 17.40 11.42 -7.60
N PRO A 412 16.85 10.19 -7.55
CA PRO A 412 15.41 9.96 -7.33
C PRO A 412 14.84 10.64 -6.08
N GLU A 413 15.65 10.82 -5.03
CA GLU A 413 15.25 11.54 -3.81
C GLU A 413 15.16 13.06 -4.02
N ALA A 414 16.06 13.66 -4.81
CA ALA A 414 16.00 15.07 -5.20
C ALA A 414 14.77 15.33 -6.09
N LEU A 415 14.50 14.46 -7.07
CA LEU A 415 13.30 14.53 -7.91
C LEU A 415 12.00 14.40 -7.10
N ALA A 416 11.98 13.53 -6.08
CA ALA A 416 10.83 13.43 -5.17
C ALA A 416 10.63 14.69 -4.31
N VAL A 417 11.72 15.28 -3.80
CA VAL A 417 11.66 16.54 -3.04
C VAL A 417 11.20 17.71 -3.92
N ARG A 418 11.65 17.82 -5.18
CA ARG A 418 11.15 18.80 -6.16
C ARG A 418 9.64 18.74 -6.33
N HIS A 419 9.07 17.54 -6.49
CA HIS A 419 7.63 17.39 -6.63
C HIS A 419 6.86 17.85 -5.37
N TYR A 420 7.34 17.49 -4.18
CA TYR A 420 6.74 17.99 -2.94
C TYR A 420 6.90 19.49 -2.76
N LEU A 421 8.02 20.08 -3.20
CA LEU A 421 8.31 21.51 -3.15
C LEU A 421 7.28 22.28 -4.00
N ALA A 422 7.14 21.91 -5.28
CA ALA A 422 6.16 22.49 -6.19
C ALA A 422 4.71 22.37 -5.65
N THR A 423 4.34 21.17 -5.18
CA THR A 423 3.00 20.91 -4.64
C THR A 423 2.68 21.75 -3.39
N ASN A 424 3.67 22.04 -2.54
CA ASN A 424 3.47 22.94 -1.39
C ASN A 424 3.56 24.41 -1.78
N ALA A 425 4.32 24.78 -2.82
CA ALA A 425 4.36 26.14 -3.35
C ALA A 425 3.00 26.57 -3.90
N GLY A 426 2.38 25.76 -4.77
CA GLY A 426 1.04 26.03 -5.30
C GLY A 426 -0.01 26.13 -4.19
N ARG A 427 0.03 25.24 -3.19
CA ARG A 427 -0.86 25.31 -2.01
C ARG A 427 -0.58 26.48 -1.06
N ALA A 428 0.60 27.10 -1.15
CA ALA A 428 0.94 28.32 -0.42
C ALA A 428 0.53 29.61 -1.17
N GLY A 429 0.04 29.47 -2.42
CA GLY A 429 -0.27 30.55 -3.36
C GLY A 429 0.91 30.99 -4.25
N ASP A 430 2.07 30.32 -4.17
CA ASP A 430 3.23 30.60 -5.00
C ASP A 430 3.23 29.70 -6.25
N HIS A 431 2.25 29.98 -7.13
CA HIS A 431 2.06 29.28 -8.39
C HIS A 431 3.24 29.49 -9.36
N ALA A 432 3.92 30.63 -9.27
CA ALA A 432 5.11 30.91 -10.09
C ALA A 432 6.30 30.01 -9.73
N LEU A 433 6.58 29.81 -8.43
CA LEU A 433 7.56 28.82 -7.98
C LEU A 433 7.14 27.40 -8.35
N ALA A 434 5.86 27.05 -8.17
CA ALA A 434 5.34 25.72 -8.48
C ALA A 434 5.47 25.38 -9.97
N ALA A 435 5.10 26.32 -10.85
CA ALA A 435 5.25 26.22 -12.29
C ALA A 435 6.72 26.03 -12.70
N ARG A 436 7.64 26.86 -12.17
CA ARG A 436 9.08 26.71 -12.44
C ARG A 436 9.60 25.32 -12.02
N VAL A 437 9.34 24.90 -10.78
CA VAL A 437 9.87 23.62 -10.26
C VAL A 437 9.26 22.41 -10.97
N HIS A 438 7.98 22.44 -11.38
CA HIS A 438 7.42 21.40 -12.25
C HIS A 438 7.97 21.46 -13.68
N GLY A 439 8.23 22.66 -14.21
CA GLY A 439 8.85 22.86 -15.53
C GLY A 439 10.24 22.24 -15.61
N ASP A 440 11.08 22.50 -14.61
CA ASP A 440 12.42 21.91 -14.49
C ASP A 440 12.38 20.38 -14.26
N LEU A 441 11.32 19.89 -13.59
CA LEU A 441 11.17 18.47 -13.24
C LEU A 441 10.70 17.60 -14.42
N VAL A 442 9.85 18.12 -15.32
CA VAL A 442 9.30 17.33 -16.43
C VAL A 442 10.39 16.73 -17.34
N PRO A 443 11.40 17.47 -17.84
CA PRO A 443 12.45 16.90 -18.67
C PRO A 443 13.26 15.80 -17.97
N ASP A 444 13.57 15.96 -16.68
CA ASP A 444 14.29 14.97 -15.89
C ASP A 444 13.44 13.68 -15.69
N LEU A 445 12.12 13.80 -15.51
CA LEU A 445 11.22 12.65 -15.44
C LEU A 445 11.01 11.97 -16.80
N VAL A 446 10.91 12.74 -17.90
CA VAL A 446 10.84 12.20 -19.28
C VAL A 446 12.08 11.37 -19.60
N ALA A 447 13.27 11.89 -19.25
CA ALA A 447 14.53 11.18 -19.47
C ALA A 447 14.64 9.88 -18.65
N LEU A 448 14.04 9.81 -17.46
CA LEU A 448 14.13 8.67 -16.55
C LEU A 448 13.04 7.60 -16.78
N HIS A 449 11.85 8.01 -17.21
CA HIS A 449 10.67 7.14 -17.27
C HIS A 449 10.00 7.06 -18.65
N GLY A 450 10.42 7.88 -19.62
CA GLY A 450 9.75 8.04 -20.91
C GLY A 450 8.57 9.03 -20.84
N PRO A 451 8.16 9.63 -21.97
CA PRO A 451 7.12 10.67 -22.01
C PRO A 451 5.73 10.18 -21.62
N ASP A 452 5.46 8.88 -21.84
CA ASP A 452 4.17 8.22 -21.60
C ASP A 452 3.99 7.74 -20.15
N ALA A 453 5.01 7.86 -19.29
CA ALA A 453 4.86 7.45 -17.90
C ALA A 453 3.79 8.29 -17.19
N GLU A 454 2.85 7.65 -16.49
CA GLU A 454 1.77 8.34 -15.75
C GLU A 454 2.30 9.48 -14.88
N ARG A 455 3.45 9.29 -14.23
CA ARG A 455 4.13 10.32 -13.42
C ARG A 455 4.53 11.57 -14.22
N VAL A 456 4.99 11.40 -15.46
CA VAL A 456 5.29 12.51 -16.38
C VAL A 456 4.00 13.21 -16.78
N LEU A 457 2.98 12.47 -17.19
CA LEU A 457 1.68 13.02 -17.60
C LEU A 457 0.99 13.79 -16.45
N THR A 458 1.02 13.26 -15.23
CA THR A 458 0.54 13.94 -14.02
C THR A 458 1.35 15.20 -13.70
N THR A 459 2.68 15.16 -13.85
CA THR A 459 3.52 16.35 -13.61
C THR A 459 3.29 17.43 -14.68
N ARG A 460 3.09 17.05 -15.95
CA ARG A 460 2.68 17.96 -17.04
C ARG A 460 1.30 18.58 -16.75
N LEU A 461 0.36 17.81 -16.20
CA LEU A 461 -0.97 18.32 -15.82
C LEU A 461 -0.89 19.35 -14.68
N TYR A 462 -0.08 19.07 -13.64
CA TYR A 462 0.16 20.06 -12.59
C TYR A 462 0.92 21.28 -13.12
N LEU A 463 1.93 21.11 -13.97
CA LEU A 463 2.63 22.23 -14.61
C LEU A 463 1.66 23.18 -15.32
N ALA A 464 0.77 22.65 -16.16
CA ALA A 464 -0.19 23.49 -16.88
C ALA A 464 -1.17 24.22 -15.93
N PHE A 465 -1.62 23.56 -14.86
CA PHE A 465 -2.43 24.20 -13.82
C PHE A 465 -1.68 25.34 -13.13
N GLU A 466 -0.48 25.08 -12.59
CA GLU A 466 0.31 26.11 -11.88
C GLU A 466 0.70 27.29 -12.80
N VAL A 467 0.94 27.04 -14.10
CA VAL A 467 1.16 28.11 -15.10
C VAL A 467 -0.09 28.96 -15.31
N GLY A 468 -1.28 28.35 -15.35
CA GLY A 468 -2.55 29.06 -15.47
C GLY A 468 -2.84 29.93 -14.25
N GLU A 469 -2.71 29.36 -13.03
CA GLU A 469 -2.91 30.09 -11.77
C GLU A 469 -1.83 31.17 -11.52
N ALA A 470 -0.64 31.02 -12.10
CA ALA A 470 0.40 32.06 -12.10
C ALA A 470 0.11 33.24 -13.07
N GLY A 471 -1.03 33.23 -13.77
CA GLY A 471 -1.46 34.28 -14.68
C GLY A 471 -1.05 34.09 -16.14
N GLY A 472 -0.69 32.87 -16.55
CA GLY A 472 -0.37 32.53 -17.95
C GLY A 472 -1.37 31.57 -18.61
N PRO A 473 -2.66 31.94 -18.76
CA PRO A 473 -3.69 31.02 -19.27
C PRO A 473 -3.43 30.58 -20.72
N GLU A 474 -2.82 31.39 -21.57
CA GLU A 474 -2.43 31.02 -22.95
C GLU A 474 -1.41 29.88 -22.94
N ARG A 475 -0.37 30.00 -22.10
CA ARG A 475 0.67 28.97 -21.98
C ARG A 475 0.13 27.70 -21.32
N ALA A 476 -0.84 27.83 -20.40
CA ALA A 476 -1.56 26.68 -19.85
C ALA A 476 -2.39 25.95 -20.93
N VAL A 477 -3.05 26.69 -21.83
CA VAL A 477 -3.76 26.12 -22.98
C VAL A 477 -2.81 25.34 -23.88
N GLU A 478 -1.68 25.93 -24.31
CA GLU A 478 -0.68 25.23 -25.14
C GLU A 478 -0.24 23.88 -24.54
N LEU A 479 0.15 23.89 -23.26
CA LEU A 479 0.57 22.68 -22.53
C LEU A 479 -0.55 21.63 -22.43
N LEU A 480 -1.82 22.06 -22.35
CA LEU A 480 -2.96 21.15 -22.27
C LEU A 480 -3.43 20.64 -23.64
N GLU A 481 -3.26 21.42 -24.71
CA GLU A 481 -3.52 20.95 -26.08
C GLU A 481 -2.52 19.87 -26.51
N GLU A 482 -1.26 19.96 -26.08
CA GLU A 482 -0.29 18.86 -26.21
C GLU A 482 -0.60 17.65 -25.31
N LEU A 483 -1.03 17.89 -24.05
CA LEU A 483 -1.16 16.84 -23.04
C LEU A 483 -2.46 16.02 -23.13
N VAL A 484 -3.58 16.63 -23.55
CA VAL A 484 -4.87 15.92 -23.64
C VAL A 484 -4.85 14.73 -24.61
N PRO A 485 -4.21 14.81 -25.81
CA PRO A 485 -4.01 13.65 -26.68
C PRO A 485 -3.17 12.54 -26.03
N ASP A 486 -2.09 12.88 -25.33
CA ASP A 486 -1.24 11.89 -24.64
C ASP A 486 -1.99 11.18 -23.51
N LEU A 487 -2.68 11.93 -22.65
CA LEU A 487 -3.53 11.36 -21.59
C LEU A 487 -4.64 10.47 -22.18
N THR A 488 -5.28 10.92 -23.26
CA THR A 488 -6.31 10.14 -23.97
C THR A 488 -5.76 8.82 -24.52
N ARG A 489 -4.55 8.85 -25.10
CA ARG A 489 -3.88 7.68 -25.70
C ARG A 489 -3.38 6.68 -24.65
N VAL A 490 -2.84 7.17 -23.53
CA VAL A 490 -2.18 6.34 -22.51
C VAL A 490 -3.14 5.85 -21.42
N LEU A 491 -4.02 6.72 -20.92
CA LEU A 491 -4.94 6.41 -19.81
C LEU A 491 -6.38 6.18 -20.26
N GLY A 492 -6.74 6.62 -21.47
CA GLY A 492 -8.10 6.55 -22.01
C GLY A 492 -8.91 7.83 -21.81
N GLU A 493 -10.06 7.92 -22.51
CA GLU A 493 -10.93 9.10 -22.47
C GLU A 493 -11.60 9.31 -21.10
N ASP A 494 -12.01 8.20 -20.46
CA ASP A 494 -12.77 8.20 -19.20
C ASP A 494 -11.87 8.40 -17.96
N ASP A 495 -10.53 8.46 -18.12
CA ASP A 495 -9.62 8.59 -16.98
C ASP A 495 -9.79 9.94 -16.28
N PRO A 496 -9.85 9.99 -14.93
CA PRO A 496 -9.99 11.25 -14.20
C PRO A 496 -8.93 12.32 -14.47
N SER A 497 -7.73 11.94 -14.91
CA SER A 497 -6.67 12.87 -15.30
C SER A 497 -6.93 13.44 -16.70
N THR A 498 -7.34 12.60 -17.65
CA THR A 498 -7.79 13.03 -18.99
C THR A 498 -8.97 13.99 -18.88
N LEU A 499 -9.98 13.65 -18.07
CA LEU A 499 -11.16 14.50 -17.83
C LEU A 499 -10.79 15.83 -17.14
N ARG A 500 -9.87 15.80 -16.18
CA ARG A 500 -9.37 17.03 -15.52
C ARG A 500 -8.59 17.92 -16.48
N ALA A 501 -7.74 17.34 -17.33
CA ALA A 501 -7.01 18.08 -18.36
C ALA A 501 -7.96 18.73 -19.38
N ARG A 502 -8.99 17.99 -19.84
CA ARG A 502 -10.06 18.51 -20.71
C ARG A 502 -10.84 19.65 -20.04
N HIS A 503 -11.12 19.56 -18.73
CA HIS A 503 -11.73 20.63 -17.93
C HIS A 503 -10.84 21.87 -17.82
N TYR A 504 -9.56 21.72 -17.43
CA TYR A 504 -8.63 22.84 -17.33
C TYR A 504 -8.38 23.50 -18.69
N LEU A 505 -8.30 22.73 -19.78
CA LEU A 505 -8.19 23.29 -21.13
C LEU A 505 -9.39 24.19 -21.45
N ALA A 506 -10.60 23.70 -21.19
CA ALA A 506 -11.82 24.47 -21.39
C ALA A 506 -11.89 25.70 -20.45
N ALA A 507 -11.40 25.60 -19.21
CA ALA A 507 -11.32 26.71 -18.29
C ALA A 507 -10.33 27.78 -18.75
N TYR A 508 -9.08 27.42 -19.05
CA TYR A 508 -8.05 28.39 -19.42
C TYR A 508 -8.28 29.01 -20.80
N LEU A 509 -8.92 28.29 -21.75
CA LEU A 509 -9.44 28.91 -22.99
C LEU A 509 -10.42 30.08 -22.68
N GLY A 510 -11.25 29.95 -21.66
CA GLY A 510 -12.15 31.03 -21.25
C GLY A 510 -11.42 32.20 -20.57
N HIS A 511 -10.32 31.93 -19.87
CA HIS A 511 -9.49 32.96 -19.24
C HIS A 511 -8.58 33.67 -20.26
N SER A 512 -8.10 32.99 -21.30
CA SER A 512 -7.39 33.56 -22.46
C SER A 512 -8.32 34.15 -23.53
N ASP A 513 -9.43 34.73 -23.08
CA ASP A 513 -10.45 35.43 -23.88
C ASP A 513 -10.99 34.69 -25.11
N ARG A 514 -11.06 33.35 -25.05
CA ARG A 514 -11.68 32.48 -26.07
C ARG A 514 -12.97 31.81 -25.55
N PRO A 515 -13.99 32.56 -25.04
CA PRO A 515 -15.15 32.00 -24.34
C PRO A 515 -16.02 31.10 -25.23
N ALA A 516 -16.13 31.40 -26.53
CA ALA A 516 -16.84 30.55 -27.49
C ALA A 516 -16.16 29.17 -27.66
N GLU A 517 -14.84 29.09 -27.49
CA GLU A 517 -14.09 27.83 -27.57
C GLU A 517 -14.23 27.04 -26.27
N ALA A 518 -14.10 27.72 -25.13
CA ALA A 518 -14.39 27.17 -23.81
C ALA A 518 -15.78 26.51 -23.78
N ALA A 519 -16.82 27.21 -24.25
CA ALA A 519 -18.18 26.69 -24.35
C ALA A 519 -18.26 25.41 -25.22
N ARG A 520 -17.59 25.36 -26.38
CA ARG A 520 -17.54 24.14 -27.22
C ARG A 520 -16.87 22.97 -26.49
N ARG A 521 -15.74 23.19 -25.81
CA ARG A 521 -15.03 22.15 -25.04
C ARG A 521 -15.86 21.65 -23.85
N TYR A 522 -16.50 22.56 -23.10
CA TYR A 522 -17.42 22.20 -22.01
C TYR A 522 -18.65 21.43 -22.49
N HIS A 523 -19.20 21.77 -23.67
CA HIS A 523 -20.30 21.02 -24.27
C HIS A 523 -19.89 19.58 -24.62
N ALA A 524 -18.73 19.39 -25.23
CA ALA A 524 -18.19 18.06 -25.52
C ALA A 524 -17.93 17.24 -24.24
N LEU A 525 -17.36 17.88 -23.20
CA LEU A 525 -17.12 17.25 -21.90
C LEU A 525 -18.44 16.85 -21.21
N LEU A 526 -19.48 17.68 -21.31
CA LEU A 526 -20.82 17.38 -20.80
C LEU A 526 -21.46 16.19 -21.52
N ALA A 527 -21.39 16.16 -22.85
CA ALA A 527 -21.96 15.11 -23.68
C ALA A 527 -21.27 13.76 -23.44
N HIS A 528 -19.95 13.76 -23.24
CA HIS A 528 -19.19 12.60 -22.82
C HIS A 528 -19.60 12.15 -21.39
N HIS A 529 -19.53 13.04 -20.39
CA HIS A 529 -19.85 12.69 -19.01
C HIS A 529 -21.30 12.18 -18.83
N THR A 530 -22.26 12.80 -19.52
CA THR A 530 -23.68 12.40 -19.50
C THR A 530 -23.88 10.97 -20.03
N ARG A 531 -23.08 10.56 -21.02
CA ARG A 531 -23.14 9.21 -21.62
C ARG A 531 -22.62 8.13 -20.68
N VAL A 532 -21.56 8.43 -19.93
CA VAL A 532 -20.85 7.47 -19.08
C VAL A 532 -21.43 7.38 -17.67
N HIS A 533 -21.93 8.51 -17.12
CA HIS A 533 -22.36 8.62 -15.72
C HIS A 533 -23.80 9.10 -15.53
N GLY A 534 -24.55 9.33 -16.62
CA GLY A 534 -25.93 9.79 -16.57
C GLY A 534 -26.09 11.31 -16.41
N ALA A 535 -27.24 11.82 -16.82
CA ALA A 535 -27.55 13.26 -16.86
C ALA A 535 -27.75 13.91 -15.48
N GLN A 536 -27.90 13.13 -14.40
CA GLN A 536 -28.15 13.64 -13.05
C GLN A 536 -26.93 13.51 -12.11
N SER A 537 -25.72 13.28 -12.64
CA SER A 537 -24.52 13.34 -11.82
C SER A 537 -24.22 14.78 -11.39
N ALA A 538 -23.80 14.98 -10.14
CA ALA A 538 -23.38 16.29 -9.63
C ALA A 538 -22.20 16.90 -10.44
N GLU A 539 -21.40 16.05 -11.10
CA GLU A 539 -20.34 16.49 -11.99
C GLU A 539 -20.90 17.04 -13.32
N ALA A 540 -21.89 16.37 -13.92
CA ALA A 540 -22.59 16.89 -15.09
C ALA A 540 -23.30 18.21 -14.81
N GLU A 541 -23.73 18.46 -13.57
CA GLU A 541 -24.30 19.75 -13.14
C GLU A 541 -23.24 20.85 -13.04
N ARG A 542 -22.06 20.55 -12.46
CA ARG A 542 -20.91 21.47 -12.45
C ARG A 542 -20.46 21.84 -13.86
N ILE A 543 -20.31 20.84 -14.73
CA ILE A 543 -19.95 21.05 -16.14
C ILE A 543 -21.02 21.91 -16.86
N ARG A 544 -22.31 21.71 -16.56
CA ARG A 544 -23.41 22.57 -17.07
C ARG A 544 -23.32 24.01 -16.57
N ALA A 545 -22.92 24.23 -15.31
CA ALA A 545 -22.77 25.58 -14.76
C ALA A 545 -21.66 26.35 -15.49
N HIS A 546 -20.48 25.73 -15.65
CA HIS A 546 -19.39 26.32 -16.44
C HIS A 546 -19.76 26.51 -17.92
N LEU A 547 -20.47 25.56 -18.54
CA LEU A 547 -20.94 25.70 -19.91
C LEU A 547 -21.81 26.96 -20.08
N ARG A 548 -22.78 27.19 -19.18
CA ARG A 548 -23.62 28.40 -19.22
C ARG A 548 -22.79 29.67 -19.04
N GLN A 549 -21.91 29.70 -18.03
CA GLN A 549 -21.01 30.83 -17.75
C GLN A 549 -20.23 31.26 -19.01
N TRP A 550 -19.63 30.32 -19.73
CA TRP A 550 -18.86 30.62 -20.95
C TRP A 550 -19.73 30.90 -22.18
N GLN A 551 -20.95 30.35 -22.26
CA GLN A 551 -21.93 30.73 -23.28
C GLN A 551 -22.44 32.16 -23.08
N ASP A 552 -22.63 32.60 -21.84
CA ASP A 552 -23.08 33.96 -21.53
C ASP A 552 -21.97 34.98 -21.85
N ARG A 553 -20.71 34.70 -21.44
CA ARG A 553 -19.54 35.52 -21.83
C ARG A 553 -19.18 35.44 -23.33
N ALA A 554 -19.73 34.50 -24.08
CA ALA A 554 -19.58 34.47 -25.55
C ALA A 554 -20.71 35.18 -26.30
N ARG A 555 -21.71 35.73 -25.58
CA ARG A 555 -22.88 36.43 -26.13
C ARG A 555 -22.95 37.91 -25.78
N GLY A 556 -22.37 38.31 -24.65
CA GLY A 556 -22.04 39.70 -24.32
C GLY A 556 -20.67 40.09 -24.85
#